data_AF-A0A9D0QUW5-F1
#
_entry.id   AF-A0A9D0QUW5-F1
#
_cell.length_a   1.000
_cell.length_b   1.000
_cell.length_c   1.000
_cell.angle_alpha   90.00
_cell.angle_beta   90.00
_cell.angle_gamma   90.00
#
_symmetry.space_group_name_H-M   'P 1'
#
loop_
_entity.id
_entity.type
_entity.pdbx_description
1 polymer ?
#
loop_
_entity_poly.entity_id
_entity_poly.type
_entity_poly.pdbx_seq_one_letter_code
_entity_poly.pdbx_strand_id
1 'polypeptide(L)'
;MNPETQAWRDRLQCSVRKIDDIFEDALNRARELLSPEGLDAWLENADRVCGLGRGTELVLIFLDEIPEVVSHSDEAIIPEVAATCALLSEYAAGKAINPFLSTLPAVARRLGSATLLRSWLRLIEQMAKEAKKGTQLLAERAPYLFNQLSMAGVENWINYGIRVYRDHPHRLPDYFSLQSADAKAMLIKERNGTLFMDHERQLRLFERALWDLETDFCPYSEAFDSLRKPRPHLDRLGIHLPDVYEDLGPVTGINRYRAAIAHMMAHKIWSQPYLADNFSTFQHLCIEVFEDARVEHLAMQQYPGLRRLWLSMHPKPKPGSCPEGWSCIRHKLAMLSYALLNPEHDYSDQSLLEYEAKFRARIEEDPFDPSLSTDLGVHWLKDNDEHDFRRP
;
A
#
# COMPACT_ATOMS: atom_id res chain seq x y z
N MET A 1 29.17 -17.56 23.83
CA MET A 1 28.97 -16.14 24.15
C MET A 1 30.26 -15.46 24.52
N ASN A 2 30.69 -14.54 23.67
CA ASN A 2 31.75 -13.58 23.99
C ASN A 2 31.27 -12.56 25.07
N PRO A 3 32.19 -11.78 25.71
CA PRO A 3 31.81 -10.86 26.80
C PRO A 3 30.79 -9.79 26.42
N GLU A 4 30.80 -9.34 25.18
CA GLU A 4 29.86 -8.34 24.67
C GLU A 4 28.45 -8.93 24.54
N THR A 5 28.33 -10.15 24.01
CA THR A 5 27.08 -10.90 23.90
C THR A 5 26.51 -11.18 25.30
N GLN A 6 27.38 -11.53 26.26
CA GLN A 6 26.96 -11.72 27.64
C GLN A 6 26.38 -10.43 28.23
N ALA A 7 27.00 -9.28 27.99
CA ALA A 7 26.48 -8.00 28.47
C ALA A 7 25.07 -7.68 27.91
N TRP A 8 24.80 -8.04 26.65
CA TRP A 8 23.45 -7.93 26.08
C TRP A 8 22.48 -8.96 26.66
N ARG A 9 22.94 -10.20 26.88
CA ARG A 9 22.14 -11.28 27.47
C ARG A 9 21.71 -10.95 28.90
N ASP A 10 22.56 -10.26 29.66
CA ASP A 10 22.31 -9.84 31.03
C ASP A 10 21.24 -8.74 31.13
N ARG A 11 20.94 -8.04 30.03
CA ARG A 11 19.85 -7.05 29.96
C ARG A 11 18.47 -7.72 29.86
N LEU A 12 18.41 -8.97 29.39
CA LEU A 12 17.19 -9.74 29.26
C LEU A 12 16.86 -10.43 30.59
N GLN A 13 15.75 -10.04 31.21
CA GLN A 13 15.30 -10.56 32.52
C GLN A 13 14.76 -12.00 32.45
N CYS A 14 14.37 -12.46 31.25
CA CYS A 14 13.84 -13.80 31.05
C CYS A 14 14.87 -14.90 31.43
N SER A 15 14.45 -15.78 32.34
CA SER A 15 15.28 -16.86 32.92
C SER A 15 15.27 -18.18 32.13
N VAL A 16 14.68 -18.18 30.93
CA VAL A 16 14.60 -19.37 30.08
C VAL A 16 15.99 -19.74 29.59
N ARG A 17 16.53 -20.88 30.06
CA ARG A 17 17.88 -21.34 29.73
C ARG A 17 18.12 -21.59 28.24
N LYS A 18 17.10 -22.05 27.51
CA LYS A 18 17.19 -22.29 26.06
C LYS A 18 17.51 -21.02 25.24
N ILE A 19 17.33 -19.83 25.82
CA ILE A 19 17.73 -18.58 25.17
C ILE A 19 19.23 -18.59 24.93
N ASP A 20 20.01 -19.10 25.88
CA ASP A 20 21.48 -19.09 25.81
C ASP A 20 22.01 -19.89 24.60
N ASP A 21 21.23 -20.86 24.11
CA ASP A 21 21.55 -21.67 22.94
C ASP A 21 21.38 -20.91 21.61
N ILE A 22 20.53 -19.87 21.56
CA ILE A 22 20.20 -19.12 20.33
C ILE A 22 20.63 -17.65 20.36
N PHE A 23 20.95 -17.11 21.54
CA PHE A 23 21.02 -15.66 21.76
C PHE A 23 22.13 -14.99 20.95
N GLU A 24 23.29 -15.63 20.83
CA GLU A 24 24.43 -15.07 20.07
C GLU A 24 24.06 -14.88 18.59
N ASP A 25 23.45 -15.89 17.98
CA ASP A 25 23.01 -15.82 16.57
C ASP A 25 21.84 -14.85 16.38
N ALA A 26 20.87 -14.85 17.30
CA ALA A 26 19.73 -13.94 17.27
C ALA A 26 20.18 -12.48 17.42
N LEU A 27 21.10 -12.19 18.34
CA LEU A 27 21.67 -10.86 18.55
C LEU A 27 22.44 -10.38 17.32
N ASN A 28 23.23 -11.25 16.68
CA ASN A 28 23.97 -10.89 15.47
C ASN A 28 23.02 -10.50 14.33
N ARG A 29 21.96 -11.30 14.08
CA ARG A 29 20.93 -10.94 13.09
C ARG A 29 20.19 -9.66 13.46
N ALA A 30 19.84 -9.48 14.73
CA ALA A 30 19.19 -8.27 15.20
C ALA A 30 20.05 -7.02 14.97
N ARG A 31 21.37 -7.09 15.18
CA ARG A 31 22.32 -6.00 14.93
C ARG A 31 22.46 -5.61 13.47
N GLU A 32 22.23 -6.54 12.55
CA GLU A 32 22.24 -6.26 11.11
C GLU A 32 21.00 -5.49 10.65
N LEU A 33 19.88 -5.63 11.38
CA LEU A 33 18.57 -5.15 10.93
C LEU A 33 18.00 -4.02 11.80
N LEU A 34 18.45 -3.88 13.04
CA LEU A 34 17.89 -2.95 14.03
C LEU A 34 18.89 -1.88 14.43
N SER A 35 18.37 -0.68 14.69
CA SER A 35 19.05 0.41 15.35
C SER A 35 19.37 0.07 16.82
N PRO A 36 20.23 0.84 17.50
CA PRO A 36 20.47 0.67 18.93
C PRO A 36 19.20 0.76 19.78
N GLU A 37 18.31 1.71 19.47
CA GLU A 37 17.00 1.85 20.10
C GLU A 37 16.08 0.65 19.78
N GLY A 38 16.15 0.13 18.55
CA GLY A 38 15.44 -1.08 18.12
C GLY A 38 15.88 -2.34 18.87
N LEU A 39 17.19 -2.51 19.11
CA LEU A 39 17.74 -3.61 19.91
C LEU A 39 17.24 -3.56 21.37
N ASP A 40 17.17 -2.36 21.94
CA ASP A 40 16.64 -2.15 23.29
C ASP A 40 15.16 -2.51 23.36
N ALA A 41 14.36 -2.03 22.39
CA ALA A 41 12.95 -2.38 22.26
C ALA A 41 12.74 -3.89 22.06
N TRP A 42 13.60 -4.54 21.27
CA TRP A 42 13.54 -5.98 21.01
C TRP A 42 13.72 -6.80 22.29
N LEU A 43 14.73 -6.49 23.11
CA LEU A 43 14.93 -7.17 24.39
C LEU A 43 13.82 -6.86 25.41
N GLU A 44 13.42 -5.60 25.55
CA GLU A 44 12.35 -5.21 26.46
C GLU A 44 11.04 -5.95 26.14
N ASN A 45 10.70 -6.05 24.86
CA ASN A 45 9.47 -6.70 24.43
C ASN A 45 9.58 -8.23 24.43
N ALA A 46 10.77 -8.80 24.26
CA ALA A 46 11.01 -10.23 24.51
C ALA A 46 10.75 -10.59 25.99
N ASP A 47 11.16 -9.72 26.93
CA ASP A 47 10.85 -9.89 28.36
C ASP A 47 9.34 -9.79 28.63
N ARG A 48 8.65 -8.84 28.00
CA ARG A 48 7.17 -8.75 28.10
C ARG A 48 6.48 -10.02 27.61
N VAL A 49 6.91 -10.59 26.49
CA VAL A 49 6.38 -11.86 25.96
C VAL A 49 6.70 -13.04 26.88
N CYS A 50 7.91 -13.12 27.41
CA CYS A 50 8.30 -14.12 28.41
C CYS A 50 7.44 -14.02 29.69
N GLY A 51 7.18 -12.79 30.15
CA GLY A 51 6.38 -12.49 31.33
C GLY A 51 4.90 -12.90 31.24
N LEU A 52 4.39 -13.24 30.04
CA LEU A 52 3.02 -13.75 29.89
C LEU A 52 2.82 -15.14 30.52
N GLY A 53 3.90 -15.88 30.80
CA GLY A 53 3.83 -17.19 31.46
C GLY A 53 3.16 -18.28 30.62
N ARG A 54 3.22 -18.17 29.28
CA ARG A 54 2.54 -19.06 28.32
C ARG A 54 3.45 -20.12 27.69
N GLY A 55 4.50 -20.52 28.41
CA GLY A 55 5.50 -21.48 27.96
C GLY A 55 6.81 -20.80 27.58
N THR A 56 7.86 -21.61 27.42
CA THR A 56 9.23 -21.13 27.20
C THR A 56 9.55 -20.85 25.73
N GLU A 57 8.71 -21.30 24.80
CA GLU A 57 8.98 -21.22 23.36
C GLU A 57 8.70 -19.83 22.79
N LEU A 58 7.74 -19.08 23.35
CA LEU A 58 7.31 -17.81 22.77
C LEU A 58 8.41 -16.76 22.73
N VAL A 59 9.21 -16.66 23.78
CA VAL A 59 10.36 -15.75 23.83
C VAL A 59 11.45 -16.16 22.84
N LEU A 60 11.64 -17.46 22.61
CA LEU A 60 12.61 -17.95 21.62
C LEU A 60 12.17 -17.52 20.21
N ILE A 61 10.90 -17.76 19.87
CA ILE A 61 10.33 -17.34 18.58
C ILE A 61 10.41 -15.81 18.44
N PHE A 62 10.10 -15.05 19.49
CA PHE A 62 10.16 -13.59 19.44
C PHE A 62 11.59 -13.08 19.20
N LEU A 63 12.58 -13.65 19.90
CA LEU A 63 13.98 -13.28 19.68
C LEU A 63 14.44 -13.65 18.27
N ASP A 64 14.03 -14.80 17.76
CA ASP A 64 14.48 -15.32 16.48
C ASP A 64 13.86 -14.58 15.28
N GLU A 65 12.53 -14.37 15.32
CA GLU A 65 11.73 -14.02 14.14
C GLU A 65 11.49 -12.51 13.99
N ILE A 66 11.44 -11.75 15.08
CA ILE A 66 11.04 -10.32 15.04
C ILE A 66 12.01 -9.43 14.25
N PRO A 67 13.35 -9.63 14.28
CA PRO A 67 14.24 -8.87 13.41
C PRO A 67 13.90 -9.02 11.92
N GLU A 68 13.54 -10.22 11.45
CA GLU A 68 13.10 -10.43 10.07
C GLU A 68 11.78 -9.68 9.78
N VAL A 69 10.84 -9.68 10.72
CA VAL A 69 9.59 -8.93 10.61
C VAL A 69 9.85 -7.43 10.42
N VAL A 70 10.80 -6.86 11.15
CA VAL A 70 11.19 -5.44 11.02
C VAL A 70 11.77 -5.15 9.64
N SER A 71 12.54 -6.07 9.04
CA SER A 71 13.09 -5.89 7.69
C SER A 71 12.03 -5.74 6.58
N HIS A 72 10.79 -6.15 6.85
CA HIS A 72 9.64 -6.01 5.96
C HIS A 72 8.61 -4.97 6.44
N SER A 73 8.94 -4.21 7.49
CA SER A 73 8.06 -3.22 8.11
C SER A 73 8.86 -2.05 8.71
N ASP A 74 8.75 -1.81 10.02
CA ASP A 74 9.48 -0.78 10.76
C ASP A 74 9.69 -1.19 12.23
N GLU A 75 10.60 -0.53 12.95
CA GLU A 75 10.93 -0.89 14.34
C GLU A 75 9.79 -0.67 15.33
N ALA A 76 8.83 0.20 15.01
CA ALA A 76 7.68 0.44 15.89
C ALA A 76 6.74 -0.79 15.94
N ILE A 77 6.88 -1.76 15.03
CA ILE A 77 6.14 -3.03 15.07
C ILE A 77 6.51 -3.88 16.30
N ILE A 78 7.74 -3.75 16.83
CA ILE A 78 8.26 -4.59 17.92
C ILE A 78 7.35 -4.52 19.16
N PRO A 79 7.08 -3.34 19.74
CA PRO A 79 6.17 -3.23 20.88
C PRO A 79 4.70 -3.54 20.52
N GLU A 80 4.27 -3.29 19.29
CA GLU A 80 2.90 -3.58 18.84
C GLU A 80 2.62 -5.10 18.77
N VAL A 81 3.60 -5.89 18.33
CA VAL A 81 3.51 -7.37 18.32
C VAL A 81 3.45 -7.91 19.74
N ALA A 82 4.27 -7.37 20.66
CA ALA A 82 4.25 -7.75 22.06
C ALA A 82 2.90 -7.42 22.72
N ALA A 83 2.34 -6.25 22.41
CA ALA A 83 1.00 -5.84 22.86
C ALA A 83 -0.10 -6.77 22.32
N THR A 84 0.00 -7.19 21.04
CA THR A 84 -0.92 -8.18 20.46
C THR A 84 -0.85 -9.52 21.21
N CYS A 85 0.36 -9.98 21.56
CA CYS A 85 0.55 -11.19 22.36
C CYS A 85 -0.09 -11.07 23.75
N ALA A 86 0.07 -9.93 24.42
CA ALA A 86 -0.55 -9.65 25.70
C ALA A 86 -2.08 -9.67 25.61
N LEU A 87 -2.65 -9.04 24.58
CA LEU A 87 -4.10 -9.03 24.33
C LEU A 87 -4.63 -10.44 24.06
N LEU A 88 -3.94 -11.25 23.26
CA LEU A 88 -4.31 -12.65 23.05
C LEU A 88 -4.30 -13.44 24.37
N SER A 89 -3.35 -13.17 25.26
CA SER A 89 -3.31 -13.78 26.59
C SER A 89 -4.49 -13.34 27.47
N GLU A 90 -4.82 -12.04 27.46
CA GLU A 90 -5.91 -11.41 28.23
C GLU A 90 -7.28 -11.95 27.83
N TYR A 91 -7.58 -12.02 26.53
CA TYR A 91 -8.83 -12.59 26.01
C TYR A 91 -8.85 -14.13 26.06
N ALA A 92 -7.87 -14.73 26.74
CA ALA A 92 -7.68 -16.16 26.92
C ALA A 92 -7.64 -16.94 25.58
N ALA A 93 -7.15 -16.28 24.53
CA ALA A 93 -6.78 -16.85 23.24
C ALA A 93 -5.28 -17.23 23.19
N GLY A 94 -4.64 -17.47 24.35
CA GLY A 94 -3.19 -17.66 24.47
C GLY A 94 -2.58 -18.78 23.61
N LYS A 95 -3.37 -19.78 23.21
CA LYS A 95 -2.93 -20.82 22.26
C LYS A 95 -2.62 -20.27 20.86
N ALA A 96 -3.17 -19.11 20.50
CA ALA A 96 -2.92 -18.45 19.23
C ALA A 96 -1.59 -17.68 19.19
N ILE A 97 -0.95 -17.41 20.35
CA ILE A 97 0.27 -16.58 20.39
C ILE A 97 1.43 -17.27 19.65
N ASN A 98 1.63 -18.58 19.87
CA ASN A 98 2.67 -19.34 19.19
C ASN A 98 2.50 -19.32 17.65
N PRO A 99 1.34 -19.73 17.07
CA PRO A 99 1.17 -19.69 15.63
C PRO A 99 1.14 -18.26 15.07
N PHE A 100 0.68 -17.27 15.84
CA PHE A 100 0.76 -15.87 15.45
C PHE A 100 2.23 -15.43 15.27
N LEU A 101 3.09 -15.63 16.29
CA LEU A 101 4.50 -15.27 16.20
C LEU A 101 5.23 -16.09 15.12
N SER A 102 5.00 -17.39 15.07
CA SER A 102 5.70 -18.30 14.14
C SER A 102 5.35 -18.05 12.67
N THR A 103 4.16 -17.50 12.38
CA THR A 103 3.75 -17.18 11.00
C THR A 103 4.00 -15.72 10.62
N LEU A 104 4.31 -14.86 11.61
CA LEU A 104 4.44 -13.43 11.41
C LEU A 104 5.51 -13.05 10.37
N PRO A 105 6.70 -13.67 10.29
CA PRO A 105 7.69 -13.36 9.24
C PRO A 105 7.17 -13.64 7.84
N ALA A 106 6.46 -14.75 7.65
CA ALA A 106 5.86 -15.09 6.36
C ALA A 106 4.77 -14.09 5.97
N VAL A 107 3.95 -13.66 6.93
CA VAL A 107 2.94 -12.61 6.71
C VAL A 107 3.59 -11.27 6.42
N ALA A 108 4.60 -10.87 7.19
CA ALA A 108 5.33 -9.60 7.02
C ALA A 108 5.99 -9.53 5.64
N ARG A 109 6.71 -10.58 5.23
CA ARG A 109 7.30 -10.71 3.90
C ARG A 109 6.25 -10.63 2.80
N ARG A 110 5.10 -11.29 3.01
CA ARG A 110 4.01 -11.30 2.02
C ARG A 110 3.24 -10.00 1.97
N LEU A 111 3.24 -9.18 3.02
CA LEU A 111 2.60 -7.86 3.00
C LEU A 111 3.56 -6.76 2.54
N GLY A 112 4.85 -6.86 2.87
CA GLY A 112 5.89 -5.90 2.46
C GLY A 112 5.60 -4.45 2.89
N SER A 113 4.78 -4.26 3.93
CA SER A 113 4.26 -2.95 4.32
C SER A 113 3.91 -2.92 5.80
N ALA A 114 4.53 -2.01 6.55
CA ALA A 114 4.25 -1.83 7.97
C ALA A 114 2.78 -1.45 8.23
N THR A 115 2.17 -0.67 7.32
CA THR A 115 0.75 -0.29 7.42
C THR A 115 -0.17 -1.50 7.29
N LEU A 116 0.08 -2.37 6.32
CA LEU A 116 -0.69 -3.60 6.14
C LEU A 116 -0.46 -4.57 7.30
N LEU A 117 0.78 -4.68 7.79
CA LEU A 117 1.10 -5.54 8.92
C LEU A 117 0.37 -5.09 10.20
N ARG A 118 0.30 -3.79 10.47
CA ARG A 118 -0.53 -3.23 11.56
C ARG A 118 -2.01 -3.52 11.39
N SER A 119 -2.51 -3.49 10.17
CA SER A 119 -3.88 -3.91 9.90
C SER A 119 -4.10 -5.39 10.21
N TRP A 120 -3.13 -6.25 9.89
CA TRP A 120 -3.17 -7.64 10.28
C TRP A 120 -3.18 -7.83 11.81
N LEU A 121 -2.34 -7.09 12.56
CA LEU A 121 -2.36 -7.10 14.02
C LEU A 121 -3.76 -6.75 14.56
N ARG A 122 -4.38 -5.69 14.05
CA ARG A 122 -5.75 -5.30 14.40
C ARG A 122 -6.79 -6.39 14.13
N LEU A 123 -6.68 -7.13 13.02
CA LEU A 123 -7.58 -8.26 12.74
C LEU A 123 -7.37 -9.43 13.69
N ILE A 124 -6.13 -9.72 14.10
CA ILE A 124 -5.85 -10.73 15.13
C ILE A 124 -6.46 -10.31 16.48
N GLU A 125 -6.35 -9.04 16.85
CA GLU A 125 -6.97 -8.51 18.06
C GLU A 125 -8.51 -8.57 18.01
N GLN A 126 -9.11 -8.20 16.89
CA GLN A 126 -10.56 -8.33 16.66
C GLN A 126 -11.01 -9.79 16.81
N MET A 127 -10.27 -10.72 16.21
CA MET A 127 -10.54 -12.14 16.30
C MET A 127 -10.47 -12.67 17.73
N ALA A 128 -9.53 -12.18 18.54
CA ALA A 128 -9.46 -12.53 19.96
C ALA A 128 -10.71 -12.11 20.73
N LYS A 129 -11.26 -10.93 20.41
CA LYS A 129 -12.44 -10.33 21.05
C LYS A 129 -13.75 -10.99 20.61
N GLU A 130 -13.90 -11.22 19.31
CA GLU A 130 -15.20 -11.59 18.72
C GLU A 130 -15.31 -13.08 18.34
N ALA A 131 -14.20 -13.74 18.02
CA ALA A 131 -14.19 -15.08 17.46
C ALA A 131 -13.05 -15.96 18.01
N LYS A 132 -12.80 -15.83 19.32
CA LYS A 132 -11.74 -16.52 20.08
C LYS A 132 -11.49 -17.98 19.70
N LYS A 133 -12.56 -18.76 19.46
CA LYS A 133 -12.45 -20.20 19.14
C LYS A 133 -11.80 -20.46 17.76
N GLY A 134 -11.82 -19.49 16.86
CA GLY A 134 -11.19 -19.54 15.54
C GLY A 134 -9.81 -18.87 15.47
N THR A 135 -9.41 -18.05 16.45
CA THR A 135 -8.20 -17.22 16.38
C THR A 135 -6.92 -18.01 16.14
N GLN A 136 -6.75 -19.15 16.83
CA GLN A 136 -5.57 -20.00 16.67
C GLN A 136 -5.46 -20.52 15.22
N LEU A 137 -6.56 -21.05 14.68
CA LEU A 137 -6.59 -21.65 13.35
C LEU A 137 -6.43 -20.58 12.25
N LEU A 138 -6.98 -19.39 12.47
CA LEU A 138 -6.71 -18.25 11.59
C LEU A 138 -5.22 -17.92 11.54
N ALA A 139 -4.56 -17.79 12.70
CA ALA A 139 -3.14 -17.50 12.77
C ALA A 139 -2.30 -18.56 12.02
N GLU A 140 -2.61 -19.85 12.22
CA GLU A 140 -1.96 -20.95 11.50
C GLU A 140 -2.17 -20.88 9.97
N ARG A 141 -3.32 -20.37 9.51
CA ARG A 141 -3.66 -20.24 8.09
C ARG A 141 -3.26 -18.92 7.45
N ALA A 142 -2.76 -17.95 8.21
CA ALA A 142 -2.49 -16.61 7.72
C ALA A 142 -1.56 -16.59 6.49
N PRO A 143 -0.42 -17.31 6.44
CA PRO A 143 0.44 -17.33 5.25
C PRO A 143 -0.29 -17.87 4.00
N TYR A 144 -1.14 -18.88 4.17
CA TYR A 144 -1.93 -19.42 3.06
C TYR A 144 -2.96 -18.41 2.56
N LEU A 145 -3.64 -17.69 3.46
CA LEU A 145 -4.63 -16.68 3.09
C LEU A 145 -3.98 -15.52 2.31
N PHE A 146 -2.87 -14.97 2.80
CA PHE A 146 -2.16 -13.88 2.12
C PHE A 146 -1.46 -14.31 0.82
N ASN A 147 -1.29 -15.62 0.59
CA ASN A 147 -0.89 -16.14 -0.71
C ASN A 147 -2.04 -16.18 -1.73
N GLN A 148 -3.29 -16.03 -1.30
CA GLN A 148 -4.47 -16.12 -2.17
C GLN A 148 -5.23 -14.80 -2.27
N LEU A 149 -5.16 -13.96 -1.24
CA LEU A 149 -6.01 -12.80 -1.06
C LEU A 149 -5.18 -11.54 -0.80
N SER A 150 -5.72 -10.40 -1.19
CA SER A 150 -5.28 -9.09 -0.70
C SER A 150 -5.61 -8.92 0.79
N MET A 151 -5.06 -7.90 1.43
CA MET A 151 -5.39 -7.56 2.81
C MET A 151 -6.91 -7.32 2.96
N ALA A 152 -7.51 -6.63 1.99
CA ALA A 152 -8.96 -6.45 1.87
C ALA A 152 -9.74 -7.78 1.82
N GLY A 153 -9.29 -8.72 0.98
CA GLY A 153 -9.93 -10.02 0.85
C GLY A 153 -9.85 -10.84 2.14
N VAL A 154 -8.70 -10.81 2.85
CA VAL A 154 -8.55 -11.48 4.15
C VAL A 154 -9.49 -10.89 5.19
N GLU A 155 -9.61 -9.57 5.26
CA GLU A 155 -10.54 -8.88 6.15
C GLU A 155 -12.00 -9.26 5.87
N ASN A 156 -12.43 -9.18 4.62
CA ASN A 156 -13.78 -9.57 4.20
C ASN A 156 -14.08 -11.02 4.55
N TRP A 157 -13.13 -11.91 4.29
CA TRP A 157 -13.25 -13.34 4.59
C TRP A 157 -13.35 -13.60 6.10
N ILE A 158 -12.58 -12.89 6.93
CA ILE A 158 -12.67 -12.96 8.39
C ILE A 158 -14.02 -12.44 8.88
N ASN A 159 -14.40 -11.23 8.46
CA ASN A 159 -15.63 -10.56 8.89
C ASN A 159 -16.89 -11.35 8.49
N TYR A 160 -16.86 -12.01 7.34
CA TYR A 160 -17.92 -12.95 6.96
C TYR A 160 -18.00 -14.13 7.95
N GLY A 161 -16.87 -14.77 8.26
CA GLY A 161 -16.82 -15.88 9.22
C GLY A 161 -17.32 -15.49 10.61
N ILE A 162 -16.85 -14.35 11.15
CA ILE A 162 -17.31 -13.82 12.45
C ILE A 162 -18.84 -13.61 12.43
N ARG A 163 -19.36 -12.97 11.37
CA ARG A 163 -20.78 -12.63 11.28
C ARG A 163 -21.67 -13.87 11.13
N VAL A 164 -21.32 -14.80 10.25
CA VAL A 164 -22.15 -15.99 9.95
C VAL A 164 -22.16 -16.98 11.10
N TYR A 165 -21.02 -17.16 11.77
CA TYR A 165 -20.88 -18.15 12.84
C TYR A 165 -21.01 -17.54 14.25
N ARG A 166 -21.46 -16.28 14.36
CA ARG A 166 -21.68 -15.55 15.63
C ARG A 166 -22.51 -16.36 16.63
N ASP A 167 -23.64 -16.90 16.18
CA ASP A 167 -24.56 -17.68 17.02
C ASP A 167 -24.12 -19.16 17.15
N HIS A 168 -23.09 -19.58 16.41
CA HIS A 168 -22.54 -20.94 16.43
C HIS A 168 -21.01 -20.97 16.65
N PRO A 169 -20.46 -20.41 17.76
CA PRO A 169 -19.01 -20.28 17.95
C PRO A 169 -18.22 -21.59 17.91
N HIS A 170 -18.88 -22.74 18.15
CA HIS A 170 -18.25 -24.07 18.08
C HIS A 170 -17.86 -24.47 16.65
N ARG A 171 -18.38 -23.80 15.62
CA ARG A 171 -18.06 -24.02 14.19
C ARG A 171 -17.01 -23.06 13.63
N LEU A 172 -16.65 -22.01 14.38
CA LEU A 172 -15.56 -21.10 13.99
C LEU A 172 -14.27 -21.86 13.65
N PRO A 173 -13.86 -22.92 14.38
CA PRO A 173 -12.71 -23.73 13.99
C PRO A 173 -12.80 -24.27 12.56
N ASP A 174 -13.94 -24.82 12.14
CA ASP A 174 -14.10 -25.42 10.81
C ASP A 174 -14.01 -24.35 9.70
N TYR A 175 -14.50 -23.14 9.97
CA TYR A 175 -14.38 -22.01 9.05
C TYR A 175 -12.92 -21.54 8.94
N PHE A 176 -12.31 -21.17 10.07
CA PHE A 176 -10.98 -20.56 10.10
C PHE A 176 -9.84 -21.55 9.80
N SER A 177 -10.11 -22.86 9.84
CA SER A 177 -9.19 -23.91 9.36
C SER A 177 -9.35 -24.25 7.87
N LEU A 178 -10.25 -23.57 7.15
CA LEU A 178 -10.62 -23.84 5.75
C LEU A 178 -11.22 -25.24 5.52
N GLN A 179 -11.84 -25.84 6.53
CA GLN A 179 -12.49 -27.16 6.41
C GLN A 179 -13.92 -27.05 5.89
N SER A 180 -14.67 -26.02 6.31
CA SER A 180 -16.06 -25.81 5.87
C SER A 180 -16.14 -25.47 4.37
N ALA A 181 -17.20 -25.92 3.71
CA ALA A 181 -17.46 -25.59 2.30
C ALA A 181 -17.64 -24.07 2.09
N ASP A 182 -18.28 -23.42 3.06
CA ASP A 182 -18.54 -21.99 3.09
C ASP A 182 -17.23 -21.18 3.15
N ALA A 183 -16.27 -21.56 4.01
CA ALA A 183 -14.95 -20.94 4.05
C ALA A 183 -14.21 -21.00 2.71
N LYS A 184 -14.29 -22.14 2.02
CA LYS A 184 -13.66 -22.32 0.69
C LYS A 184 -14.37 -21.49 -0.39
N ALA A 185 -15.70 -21.47 -0.37
CA ALA A 185 -16.48 -20.66 -1.31
C ALA A 185 -16.19 -19.16 -1.14
N MET A 186 -16.11 -18.70 0.11
CA MET A 186 -15.80 -17.31 0.42
C MET A 186 -14.35 -16.96 0.04
N LEU A 187 -13.39 -17.87 0.24
CA LEU A 187 -12.01 -17.71 -0.22
C LEU A 187 -11.94 -17.53 -1.75
N ILE A 188 -12.66 -18.35 -2.51
CA ILE A 188 -12.71 -18.23 -3.98
C ILE A 188 -13.33 -16.89 -4.39
N LYS A 189 -14.38 -16.46 -3.70
CA LYS A 189 -15.07 -15.21 -4.02
C LYS A 189 -14.20 -13.97 -3.74
N GLU A 190 -13.40 -13.96 -2.67
CA GLU A 190 -12.49 -12.84 -2.37
C GLU A 190 -11.20 -12.90 -3.20
N ARG A 191 -10.90 -14.02 -3.85
CA ARG A 191 -9.75 -14.17 -4.74
C ARG A 191 -10.02 -13.49 -6.08
N ASN A 192 -9.99 -12.16 -6.09
CA ASN A 192 -10.14 -11.33 -7.28
C ASN A 192 -8.95 -10.37 -7.46
N GLY A 193 -8.67 -10.03 -8.71
CA GLY A 193 -7.65 -9.07 -9.09
C GLY A 193 -6.23 -9.65 -9.20
N THR A 194 -5.32 -8.80 -9.68
CA THR A 194 -3.88 -9.03 -9.76
C THR A 194 -3.24 -8.56 -8.46
N LEU A 195 -2.77 -9.49 -7.63
CA LEU A 195 -2.09 -9.16 -6.38
C LEU A 195 -0.70 -8.57 -6.66
N PHE A 196 -0.37 -7.45 -6.01
CA PHE A 196 0.94 -6.80 -6.15
C PHE A 196 2.08 -7.77 -5.85
N MET A 197 1.94 -8.54 -4.76
CA MET A 197 2.99 -9.41 -4.20
C MET A 197 3.35 -10.58 -5.11
N ASP A 198 2.46 -10.99 -6.01
CA ASP A 198 2.75 -12.03 -7.02
C ASP A 198 3.60 -11.49 -8.17
N HIS A 199 3.62 -10.17 -8.34
CA HIS A 199 4.27 -9.49 -9.44
C HIS A 199 5.36 -8.51 -9.01
N GLU A 200 5.62 -8.32 -7.71
CA GLU A 200 6.60 -7.35 -7.20
C GLU A 200 7.96 -7.48 -7.90
N ARG A 201 8.53 -8.69 -7.95
CA ARG A 201 9.81 -8.93 -8.63
C ARG A 201 9.76 -8.53 -10.11
N GLN A 202 8.67 -8.84 -10.80
CA GLN A 202 8.48 -8.47 -12.20
C GLN A 202 8.37 -6.94 -12.37
N LEU A 203 7.72 -6.25 -11.43
CA LEU A 203 7.55 -4.80 -11.42
C LEU A 203 8.87 -4.08 -11.09
N ARG A 204 9.69 -4.60 -10.17
CA ARG A 204 11.04 -4.08 -9.90
C ARG A 204 11.95 -4.22 -11.12
N LEU A 205 11.89 -5.36 -11.82
CA LEU A 205 12.61 -5.54 -13.07
C LEU A 205 12.11 -4.59 -14.17
N PHE A 206 10.81 -4.32 -14.22
CA PHE A 206 10.24 -3.34 -15.13
C PHE A 206 10.74 -1.92 -14.83
N GLU A 207 10.72 -1.49 -13.56
CA GLU A 207 11.26 -0.18 -13.14
C GLU A 207 12.74 -0.06 -13.54
N ARG A 208 13.55 -1.04 -13.13
CA ARG A 208 14.99 -1.01 -13.39
C ARG A 208 15.32 -1.03 -14.89
N ALA A 209 14.59 -1.81 -15.69
CA ALA A 209 14.85 -1.91 -17.12
C ALA A 209 14.49 -0.64 -17.91
N LEU A 210 13.48 0.11 -17.46
CA LEU A 210 13.01 1.31 -18.17
C LEU A 210 13.56 2.61 -17.57
N TRP A 211 13.98 2.65 -16.31
CA TRP A 211 14.43 3.90 -15.69
C TRP A 211 15.82 3.82 -15.04
N ASP A 212 16.46 2.65 -14.98
CA ASP A 212 17.73 2.41 -14.28
C ASP A 212 17.76 2.98 -12.85
N LEU A 213 16.59 2.91 -12.21
CA LEU A 213 16.35 3.33 -10.84
C LEU A 213 15.79 2.15 -10.05
N GLU A 214 15.98 2.22 -8.75
CA GLU A 214 15.45 1.26 -7.78
C GLU A 214 14.76 2.05 -6.69
N THR A 215 13.43 2.00 -6.67
CA THR A 215 12.59 2.62 -5.65
C THR A 215 11.92 1.52 -4.83
N ASP A 216 11.69 1.79 -3.55
CA ASP A 216 10.89 0.92 -2.71
C ASP A 216 9.41 0.98 -3.10
N PHE A 217 8.74 -0.17 -3.03
CA PHE A 217 7.30 -0.26 -3.24
C PHE A 217 6.59 -0.44 -1.90
N CYS A 218 5.60 0.41 -1.65
CA CYS A 218 4.85 0.44 -0.41
C CYS A 218 3.39 0.07 -0.70
N PRO A 219 3.01 -1.22 -0.67
CA PRO A 219 1.63 -1.60 -0.93
C PRO A 219 0.69 -1.12 0.19
N TYR A 220 -0.51 -0.68 -0.19
CA TYR A 220 -1.61 -0.33 0.71
C TYR A 220 -2.91 -0.99 0.28
N SER A 221 -3.86 -1.12 1.20
CA SER A 221 -5.19 -1.68 0.91
C SER A 221 -6.22 -0.56 0.84
N GLU A 222 -7.13 -0.68 -0.12
CA GLU A 222 -8.28 0.23 -0.26
C GLU A 222 -9.47 -0.13 0.65
N ALA A 223 -9.41 -1.25 1.38
CA ALA A 223 -10.54 -1.73 2.18
C ALA A 223 -10.72 -1.04 3.53
N PHE A 224 -9.67 -0.42 4.08
CA PHE A 224 -9.82 0.28 5.35
C PHE A 224 -10.68 1.51 5.15
N ASP A 225 -11.76 1.60 5.95
CA ASP A 225 -12.66 2.77 6.05
C ASP A 225 -11.86 4.00 6.48
N SER A 226 -11.24 4.62 5.49
CA SER A 226 -10.54 5.89 5.59
C SER A 226 -11.45 6.96 4.99
N LEU A 227 -11.51 8.13 5.64
CA LEU A 227 -12.26 9.30 5.15
C LEU A 227 -11.95 9.63 3.68
N ARG A 228 -10.76 9.25 3.22
CA ARG A 228 -10.31 9.36 1.84
C ARG A 228 -9.52 8.10 1.48
N LYS A 229 -10.02 7.33 0.50
CA LYS A 229 -9.27 6.21 -0.05
C LYS A 229 -7.87 6.69 -0.51
N PRO A 230 -6.80 5.98 -0.13
CA PRO A 230 -5.46 6.29 -0.60
C PRO A 230 -5.41 6.21 -2.13
N ARG A 231 -4.61 7.08 -2.73
CA ARG A 231 -4.30 7.06 -4.17
C ARG A 231 -2.84 6.68 -4.36
N PRO A 232 -2.46 6.11 -5.52
CA PRO A 232 -1.07 5.91 -5.83
C PRO A 232 -0.30 7.23 -5.70
N HIS A 233 0.83 7.21 -5.01
CA HIS A 233 1.63 8.41 -4.77
C HIS A 233 3.10 8.03 -4.54
N LEU A 234 3.98 9.01 -4.66
CA LEU A 234 5.41 8.90 -4.42
C LEU A 234 5.78 9.78 -3.22
N ASP A 235 6.51 9.22 -2.25
CA ASP A 235 7.06 9.97 -1.12
C ASP A 235 8.51 9.54 -0.81
N ARG A 236 9.00 9.87 0.40
CA ARG A 236 10.36 9.50 0.84
C ARG A 236 10.55 8.02 1.08
N LEU A 237 9.47 7.28 1.35
CA LEU A 237 9.49 5.84 1.57
C LEU A 237 9.41 5.06 0.26
N GLY A 238 8.91 5.67 -0.81
CA GLY A 238 8.91 5.08 -2.15
C GLY A 238 7.60 5.27 -2.89
N ILE A 239 7.31 4.35 -3.80
CA ILE A 239 6.09 4.35 -4.63
C ILE A 239 5.00 3.54 -3.91
N HIS A 240 3.93 4.22 -3.52
CA HIS A 240 2.78 3.62 -2.87
C HIS A 240 1.75 3.16 -3.89
N LEU A 241 1.36 1.89 -3.83
CA LEU A 241 0.44 1.26 -4.79
C LEU A 241 -0.60 0.41 -4.07
N PRO A 242 -1.79 0.17 -4.65
CA PRO A 242 -2.73 -0.80 -4.12
C PRO A 242 -2.14 -2.21 -4.07
N ASP A 243 -2.44 -2.96 -3.02
CA ASP A 243 -2.03 -4.36 -2.84
C ASP A 243 -2.72 -5.31 -3.85
N VAL A 244 -3.77 -4.83 -4.50
CA VAL A 244 -4.45 -5.50 -5.61
C VAL A 244 -5.00 -4.51 -6.64
N TYR A 245 -4.89 -4.86 -7.92
CA TYR A 245 -5.65 -4.22 -9.00
C TYR A 245 -6.57 -5.20 -9.70
N GLU A 246 -7.86 -4.86 -9.81
CA GLU A 246 -8.76 -5.49 -10.77
C GLU A 246 -8.45 -5.06 -12.20
N ASP A 247 -8.91 -5.83 -13.18
CA ASP A 247 -8.82 -5.43 -14.59
C ASP A 247 -9.71 -4.20 -14.85
N LEU A 248 -9.19 -3.23 -15.60
CA LEU A 248 -9.94 -2.05 -16.02
C LEU A 248 -10.31 -2.19 -17.50
N GLY A 249 -11.49 -2.76 -17.76
CA GLY A 249 -11.91 -3.08 -19.13
C GLY A 249 -10.90 -4.01 -19.81
N PRO A 250 -10.26 -3.60 -20.93
CA PRO A 250 -9.24 -4.41 -21.60
C PRO A 250 -7.86 -4.36 -20.91
N VAL A 251 -7.68 -3.51 -19.90
CA VAL A 251 -6.38 -3.29 -19.24
C VAL A 251 -6.25 -4.23 -18.04
N THR A 252 -5.45 -5.28 -18.20
CA THR A 252 -5.13 -6.23 -17.12
C THR A 252 -4.52 -5.53 -15.91
N GLY A 253 -4.75 -6.02 -14.69
CA GLY A 253 -4.21 -5.45 -13.46
C GLY A 253 -2.68 -5.25 -13.47
N ILE A 254 -1.90 -6.17 -14.08
CA ILE A 254 -0.45 -6.00 -14.25
C ILE A 254 -0.08 -4.76 -15.09
N ASN A 255 -0.88 -4.44 -16.11
CA ASN A 255 -0.68 -3.26 -16.93
C ASN A 255 -1.13 -1.98 -16.23
N ARG A 256 -2.09 -2.06 -15.29
CA ARG A 256 -2.40 -0.94 -14.39
C ARG A 256 -1.22 -0.62 -13.47
N TYR A 257 -0.55 -1.62 -12.91
CA TYR A 257 0.69 -1.41 -12.13
C TYR A 257 1.78 -0.75 -12.98
N ARG A 258 2.03 -1.27 -14.18
CA ARG A 258 3.02 -0.67 -15.11
C ARG A 258 2.69 0.79 -15.46
N ALA A 259 1.42 1.09 -15.72
CA ALA A 259 0.98 2.45 -16.03
C ALA A 259 1.22 3.41 -14.85
N ALA A 260 0.87 2.99 -13.63
CA ALA A 260 1.05 3.77 -12.42
C ALA A 260 2.54 3.98 -12.10
N ILE A 261 3.36 2.92 -12.17
CA ILE A 261 4.81 3.01 -11.94
C ILE A 261 5.44 3.93 -12.99
N ALA A 262 5.13 3.77 -14.27
CA ALA A 262 5.69 4.61 -15.32
C ALA A 262 5.39 6.10 -15.10
N HIS A 263 4.16 6.43 -14.69
CA HIS A 263 3.75 7.79 -14.36
C HIS A 263 4.49 8.32 -13.12
N MET A 264 4.58 7.54 -12.04
CA MET A 264 5.32 7.92 -10.82
C MET A 264 6.82 8.10 -11.07
N MET A 265 7.42 7.27 -11.92
CA MET A 265 8.81 7.41 -12.34
C MET A 265 9.02 8.67 -13.18
N ALA A 266 8.08 8.99 -14.06
CA ALA A 266 8.13 10.24 -14.83
C ALA A 266 8.15 11.46 -13.91
N HIS A 267 7.29 11.51 -12.88
CA HIS A 267 7.34 12.56 -11.86
C HIS A 267 8.65 12.55 -11.08
N LYS A 268 9.13 11.38 -10.63
CA LYS A 268 10.39 11.26 -9.87
C LYS A 268 11.58 11.88 -10.61
N ILE A 269 11.62 11.74 -11.93
CA ILE A 269 12.73 12.18 -12.76
C ILE A 269 12.56 13.64 -13.21
N TRP A 270 11.36 14.06 -13.58
CA TRP A 270 11.16 15.33 -14.30
C TRP A 270 10.33 16.38 -13.55
N SER A 271 9.63 16.04 -12.47
CA SER A 271 8.91 17.03 -11.67
C SER A 271 9.81 17.69 -10.63
N GLN A 272 9.45 18.92 -10.26
CA GLN A 272 10.08 19.66 -9.17
C GLN A 272 9.03 19.97 -8.09
N PRO A 273 9.38 19.96 -6.80
CA PRO A 273 8.47 20.37 -5.75
C PRO A 273 8.02 21.83 -5.93
N TYR A 274 6.71 22.09 -5.81
CA TYR A 274 6.14 23.43 -5.83
C TYR A 274 5.84 23.91 -4.39
N LEU A 275 6.05 25.20 -4.10
CA LEU A 275 5.58 25.81 -2.85
C LEU A 275 4.06 26.05 -2.95
N ALA A 276 3.28 25.38 -2.08
CA ALA A 276 1.82 25.33 -2.17
C ALA A 276 1.09 26.62 -1.75
N ASP A 277 1.75 27.55 -1.05
CA ASP A 277 1.06 28.59 -0.29
C ASP A 277 0.43 29.73 -1.12
N ASN A 278 0.53 29.71 -2.46
CA ASN A 278 0.05 30.79 -3.34
C ASN A 278 -1.07 30.40 -4.32
N PHE A 279 -1.53 29.15 -4.33
CA PHE A 279 -2.53 28.69 -5.32
C PHE A 279 -3.82 28.21 -4.67
N SER A 280 -4.95 28.55 -5.31
CA SER A 280 -6.26 27.99 -4.97
C SER A 280 -6.34 26.50 -5.36
N THR A 281 -7.29 25.76 -4.77
CA THR A 281 -7.51 24.34 -5.08
C THR A 281 -7.77 24.08 -6.57
N PHE A 282 -8.48 24.97 -7.27
CA PHE A 282 -8.70 24.81 -8.70
C PHE A 282 -7.44 25.11 -9.52
N GLN A 283 -6.60 26.07 -9.09
CA GLN A 283 -5.30 26.28 -9.75
C GLN A 283 -4.41 25.05 -9.60
N HIS A 284 -4.33 24.46 -8.41
CA HIS A 284 -3.60 23.20 -8.21
C HIS A 284 -4.06 22.11 -9.16
N LEU A 285 -5.38 21.90 -9.26
CA LEU A 285 -5.94 20.89 -10.16
C LEU A 285 -5.56 21.13 -11.63
N CYS A 286 -5.57 22.38 -12.09
CA CYS A 286 -5.19 22.70 -13.47
C CYS A 286 -3.69 22.51 -13.71
N ILE A 287 -2.86 22.93 -12.75
CA ILE A 287 -1.40 22.78 -12.82
C ILE A 287 -1.02 21.29 -12.84
N GLU A 288 -1.63 20.48 -11.99
CA GLU A 288 -1.45 19.02 -11.95
C GLU A 288 -1.75 18.39 -13.33
N VAL A 289 -2.84 18.76 -14.00
CA VAL A 289 -3.19 18.21 -15.32
C VAL A 289 -2.13 18.52 -16.39
N PHE A 290 -1.57 19.72 -16.39
CA PHE A 290 -0.49 20.05 -17.32
C PHE A 290 0.84 19.40 -16.93
N GLU A 291 1.13 19.27 -15.64
CA GLU A 291 2.34 18.62 -15.17
C GLU A 291 2.33 17.12 -15.49
N ASP A 292 1.23 16.43 -15.23
CA ASP A 292 1.01 15.03 -15.61
C ASP A 292 1.20 14.88 -17.13
N ALA A 293 0.55 15.73 -17.94
CA ALA A 293 0.69 15.69 -19.39
C ALA A 293 2.13 15.95 -19.88
N ARG A 294 2.89 16.81 -19.19
CA ARG A 294 4.30 17.13 -19.51
C ARG A 294 5.22 15.95 -19.21
N VAL A 295 5.14 15.38 -18.02
CA VAL A 295 6.00 14.25 -17.64
C VAL A 295 5.63 12.99 -18.42
N GLU A 296 4.33 12.78 -18.71
CA GLU A 296 3.88 11.70 -19.58
C GLU A 296 4.33 11.91 -21.02
N HIS A 297 4.36 13.15 -21.52
CA HIS A 297 4.95 13.45 -22.82
C HIS A 297 6.41 13.01 -22.88
N LEU A 298 7.24 13.41 -21.91
CA LEU A 298 8.64 13.01 -21.81
C LEU A 298 8.79 11.48 -21.75
N ALA A 299 7.97 10.81 -20.93
CA ALA A 299 7.95 9.35 -20.85
C ALA A 299 7.60 8.69 -22.19
N MET A 300 6.63 9.22 -22.94
CA MET A 300 6.24 8.70 -24.26
C MET A 300 7.30 8.92 -25.34
N GLN A 301 8.17 9.93 -25.22
CA GLN A 301 9.30 10.10 -26.14
C GLN A 301 10.33 8.97 -25.96
N GLN A 302 10.54 8.54 -24.72
CA GLN A 302 11.43 7.40 -24.43
C GLN A 302 10.74 6.05 -24.72
N TYR A 303 9.47 5.94 -24.34
CA TYR A 303 8.68 4.70 -24.39
C TYR A 303 7.34 4.93 -25.10
N PRO A 304 7.29 4.93 -26.44
CA PRO A 304 6.09 5.26 -27.20
C PRO A 304 4.87 4.37 -26.89
N GLY A 305 5.09 3.13 -26.43
CA GLY A 305 4.04 2.20 -26.03
C GLY A 305 3.19 2.68 -24.84
N LEU A 306 3.70 3.60 -24.00
CA LEU A 306 2.97 4.14 -22.86
C LEU A 306 1.74 4.93 -23.29
N ARG A 307 1.75 5.59 -24.47
CA ARG A 307 0.60 6.32 -25.00
C ARG A 307 -0.63 5.41 -25.11
N ARG A 308 -0.44 4.24 -25.75
CA ARG A 308 -1.51 3.26 -25.93
C ARG A 308 -2.03 2.75 -24.58
N LEU A 309 -1.14 2.52 -23.63
CA LEU A 309 -1.49 2.03 -22.30
C LEU A 309 -2.34 3.07 -21.54
N TRP A 310 -1.86 4.31 -21.42
CA TRP A 310 -2.62 5.36 -20.71
C TRP A 310 -3.93 5.70 -21.42
N LEU A 311 -3.94 5.78 -22.76
CA LEU A 311 -5.19 5.98 -23.52
C LEU A 311 -6.23 4.90 -23.27
N SER A 312 -5.82 3.65 -23.10
CA SER A 312 -6.75 2.55 -22.81
C SER A 312 -7.38 2.62 -21.42
N MET A 313 -6.80 3.43 -20.52
CA MET A 313 -7.31 3.67 -19.16
C MET A 313 -8.02 5.02 -19.02
N HIS A 314 -7.74 5.97 -19.91
CA HIS A 314 -8.31 7.31 -19.84
C HIS A 314 -9.76 7.32 -20.36
N PRO A 315 -10.75 7.84 -19.61
CA PRO A 315 -12.09 8.02 -20.13
C PRO A 315 -12.08 8.99 -21.33
N LYS A 316 -13.02 8.90 -22.27
CA LYS A 316 -13.23 9.96 -23.29
C LYS A 316 -14.47 10.78 -22.89
N PRO A 317 -14.34 11.91 -22.18
CA PRO A 317 -15.49 12.70 -21.79
C PRO A 317 -16.28 13.20 -23.01
N LYS A 318 -17.60 13.09 -22.96
CA LYS A 318 -18.48 13.61 -24.01
C LYS A 318 -18.62 15.13 -23.88
N PRO A 319 -18.35 15.94 -24.92
CA PRO A 319 -18.53 17.39 -24.87
C PRO A 319 -19.94 17.77 -24.42
N GLY A 320 -20.04 18.78 -23.55
CA GLY A 320 -21.33 19.29 -23.05
C GLY A 320 -22.11 18.35 -22.13
N SER A 321 -21.47 17.30 -21.58
CA SER A 321 -22.12 16.38 -20.64
C SER A 321 -22.06 16.80 -19.17
N CYS A 322 -21.51 17.98 -18.90
CA CYS A 322 -21.56 18.60 -17.59
C CYS A 322 -23.02 18.92 -17.20
N PRO A 323 -23.53 18.42 -16.06
CA PRO A 323 -24.90 18.68 -15.64
C PRO A 323 -25.15 20.18 -15.38
N GLU A 324 -26.36 20.66 -15.67
CA GLU A 324 -26.75 22.05 -15.39
C GLU A 324 -26.61 22.35 -13.89
N GLY A 325 -26.03 23.52 -13.56
CA GLY A 325 -25.83 23.95 -12.18
C GLY A 325 -24.59 23.38 -11.49
N TRP A 326 -23.73 22.63 -12.19
CA TRP A 326 -22.45 22.13 -11.68
C TRP A 326 -21.27 22.91 -12.28
N SER A 327 -20.19 23.09 -11.51
CA SER A 327 -18.93 23.56 -12.09
C SER A 327 -18.36 22.51 -13.05
N CYS A 328 -18.17 22.92 -14.30
CA CYS A 328 -17.68 22.03 -15.36
C CYS A 328 -16.15 21.92 -15.40
N ILE A 329 -15.44 22.50 -14.43
CA ILE A 329 -13.99 22.63 -14.48
C ILE A 329 -13.27 21.27 -14.59
N ARG A 330 -13.68 20.30 -13.78
CA ARG A 330 -13.15 18.92 -13.84
C ARG A 330 -13.48 18.22 -15.15
N HIS A 331 -14.66 18.49 -15.71
CA HIS A 331 -15.08 17.92 -16.99
C HIS A 331 -14.23 18.47 -18.13
N LYS A 332 -14.03 19.79 -18.19
CA LYS A 332 -13.18 20.45 -19.20
C LYS A 332 -11.71 20.02 -19.06
N LEU A 333 -11.19 19.91 -17.83
CA LEU A 333 -9.83 19.39 -17.60
C LEU A 333 -9.67 17.93 -18.05
N ALA A 334 -10.65 17.08 -17.82
CA ALA A 334 -10.61 15.69 -18.31
C ALA A 334 -10.64 15.63 -19.84
N MET A 335 -11.37 16.52 -20.51
CA MET A 335 -11.32 16.65 -21.97
C MET A 335 -9.94 17.12 -22.44
N LEU A 336 -9.37 18.14 -21.78
CA LEU A 336 -8.04 18.64 -22.09
C LEU A 336 -6.97 17.56 -21.90
N SER A 337 -6.97 16.85 -20.76
CA SER A 337 -6.03 15.76 -20.48
C SER A 337 -6.10 14.67 -21.55
N TYR A 338 -7.31 14.26 -21.96
CA TYR A 338 -7.49 13.32 -23.08
C TYR A 338 -6.92 13.88 -24.39
N ALA A 339 -7.13 15.17 -24.67
CA ALA A 339 -6.62 15.81 -25.89
C ALA A 339 -5.09 15.87 -25.93
N LEU A 340 -4.47 16.28 -24.82
CA LEU A 340 -3.00 16.31 -24.68
C LEU A 340 -2.38 14.91 -24.88
N LEU A 341 -3.08 13.87 -24.43
CA LEU A 341 -2.66 12.47 -24.57
C LEU A 341 -3.00 11.84 -25.93
N ASN A 342 -4.09 12.25 -26.60
CA ASN A 342 -4.55 11.68 -27.88
C ASN A 342 -4.51 12.70 -29.05
N PRO A 343 -3.48 12.72 -29.90
CA PRO A 343 -3.44 13.60 -31.06
C PRO A 343 -4.56 13.39 -32.09
N GLU A 344 -5.27 12.26 -32.03
CA GLU A 344 -6.37 11.92 -32.94
C GLU A 344 -7.76 12.19 -32.33
N HIS A 345 -7.85 13.01 -31.28
CA HIS A 345 -9.14 13.36 -30.69
C HIS A 345 -10.02 14.17 -31.65
N ASP A 346 -11.33 14.18 -31.41
CA ASP A 346 -12.36 14.84 -32.23
C ASP A 346 -12.98 16.07 -31.56
N TYR A 347 -12.38 16.57 -30.48
CA TYR A 347 -12.85 17.78 -29.81
C TYR A 347 -12.74 19.03 -30.71
N SER A 348 -13.77 19.88 -30.63
CA SER A 348 -13.90 21.12 -31.40
C SER A 348 -14.02 22.37 -30.53
N ASP A 349 -13.87 22.23 -29.21
CA ASP A 349 -13.92 23.36 -28.28
C ASP A 349 -12.71 24.26 -28.52
N GLN A 350 -12.95 25.54 -28.85
CA GLN A 350 -11.91 26.47 -29.28
C GLN A 350 -10.88 26.74 -28.17
N SER A 351 -11.33 26.87 -26.92
CA SER A 351 -10.44 27.13 -25.80
C SER A 351 -9.56 25.93 -25.52
N LEU A 352 -10.13 24.72 -25.53
CA LEU A 352 -9.36 23.48 -25.41
C LEU A 352 -8.27 23.39 -26.49
N LEU A 353 -8.62 23.61 -27.76
CA LEU A 353 -7.67 23.55 -28.88
C LEU A 353 -6.58 24.62 -28.77
N GLU A 354 -6.91 25.81 -28.27
CA GLU A 354 -5.93 26.87 -28.02
C GLU A 354 -4.91 26.45 -26.95
N TYR A 355 -5.36 25.86 -25.84
CA TYR A 355 -4.46 25.39 -24.79
C TYR A 355 -3.67 24.15 -25.16
N GLU A 356 -4.22 23.27 -25.99
CA GLU A 356 -3.44 22.21 -26.62
C GLU A 356 -2.30 22.80 -27.46
N ALA A 357 -2.59 23.75 -28.34
CA ALA A 357 -1.58 24.38 -29.19
C ALA A 357 -0.50 25.10 -28.35
N LYS A 358 -0.89 25.84 -27.30
CA LYS A 358 0.04 26.46 -26.36
C LYS A 358 0.93 25.44 -25.66
N PHE A 359 0.36 24.32 -25.20
CA PHE A 359 1.12 23.23 -24.59
C PHE A 359 2.13 22.65 -25.57
N ARG A 360 1.73 22.34 -26.82
CA ARG A 360 2.63 21.80 -27.85
C ARG A 360 3.77 22.76 -28.16
N ALA A 361 3.49 24.05 -28.30
CA ALA A 361 4.52 25.07 -28.55
C ALA A 361 5.55 25.14 -27.41
N ARG A 362 5.10 25.08 -26.15
CA ARG A 362 6.00 25.10 -24.99
C ARG A 362 6.82 23.81 -24.87
N ILE A 363 6.23 22.66 -25.18
CA ILE A 363 6.94 21.38 -25.26
C ILE A 363 8.01 21.37 -26.36
N GLU A 364 7.74 22.01 -27.51
CA GLU A 364 8.70 22.13 -28.61
C GLU A 364 9.85 23.09 -28.29
N GLU A 365 9.59 24.14 -27.53
CA GLU A 365 10.59 25.09 -27.05
C GLU A 365 11.52 24.47 -26.00
N ASP A 366 10.95 23.96 -24.90
CA ASP A 366 11.68 23.24 -23.85
C ASP A 366 10.72 22.34 -23.03
N PRO A 367 10.75 21.01 -23.24
CA PRO A 367 9.86 20.11 -22.51
C PRO A 367 10.27 19.90 -21.04
N PHE A 368 11.47 20.35 -20.64
CA PHE A 368 11.97 20.25 -19.28
C PHE A 368 11.67 21.49 -18.43
N ASP A 369 11.09 22.55 -19.02
CA ASP A 369 10.73 23.76 -18.30
C ASP A 369 9.60 23.50 -17.28
N PRO A 370 9.88 23.60 -15.96
CA PRO A 370 8.89 23.32 -14.92
C PRO A 370 7.85 24.44 -14.76
N SER A 371 8.09 25.63 -15.35
CA SER A 371 7.14 26.76 -15.31
C SER A 371 5.94 26.53 -16.23
N LEU A 372 6.10 25.71 -17.27
CA LEU A 372 5.06 25.38 -18.27
C LEU A 372 3.74 25.02 -17.61
N SER A 373 3.77 24.08 -16.67
CA SER A 373 2.58 23.54 -16.00
C SER A 373 1.88 24.60 -15.16
N THR A 374 2.66 25.46 -14.48
CA THR A 374 2.15 26.57 -13.68
C THR A 374 1.47 27.62 -14.55
N ASP A 375 2.16 28.07 -15.58
CA ASP A 375 1.69 29.15 -16.45
C ASP A 375 0.42 28.73 -17.20
N LEU A 376 0.43 27.54 -17.81
CA LEU A 376 -0.74 27.03 -18.54
C LEU A 376 -1.90 26.73 -17.59
N GLY A 377 -1.64 26.13 -16.43
CA GLY A 377 -2.68 25.78 -15.45
C GLY A 377 -3.42 27.01 -14.91
N VAL A 378 -2.68 28.05 -14.52
CA VAL A 378 -3.26 29.30 -13.99
C VAL A 378 -4.06 30.04 -15.07
N HIS A 379 -3.52 30.17 -16.28
CA HIS A 379 -4.22 30.83 -17.37
C HIS A 379 -5.45 30.03 -17.81
N TRP A 380 -5.34 28.70 -17.89
CA TRP A 380 -6.46 27.85 -18.29
C TRP A 380 -7.65 28.05 -17.35
N LEU A 381 -7.41 28.10 -16.04
CA LEU A 381 -8.49 28.34 -15.07
C LEU A 381 -9.15 29.70 -15.30
N LYS A 382 -8.34 30.75 -15.45
CA LYS A 382 -8.82 32.12 -15.69
C LYS A 382 -9.73 32.21 -16.91
N ASP A 383 -9.38 31.49 -17.98
CA ASP A 383 -10.08 31.60 -19.27
C ASP A 383 -11.25 30.59 -19.38
N ASN A 384 -11.34 29.58 -18.50
CA ASN A 384 -12.31 28.49 -18.61
C ASN A 384 -13.23 28.28 -17.40
N ASP A 385 -13.01 28.98 -16.28
CA ASP A 385 -13.87 28.99 -15.10
C ASP A 385 -14.80 30.22 -15.13
N GLU A 386 -16.10 29.96 -15.31
CA GLU A 386 -17.12 30.99 -15.15
C GLU A 386 -17.55 31.03 -13.68
N HIS A 387 -17.05 32.01 -12.95
CA HIS A 387 -17.39 32.19 -11.53
C HIS A 387 -18.79 32.80 -11.39
N ASP A 388 -19.83 31.97 -11.25
CA ASP A 388 -21.18 32.44 -10.92
C ASP A 388 -21.37 32.55 -9.40
N PHE A 389 -21.05 33.72 -8.83
CA PHE A 389 -21.28 34.03 -7.41
C PHE A 389 -22.76 33.97 -6.98
N ARG A 390 -23.71 33.80 -7.91
CA ARG A 390 -25.16 33.78 -7.63
C ARG A 390 -25.75 32.37 -7.51
N ARG A 391 -24.94 31.33 -7.69
CA ARG A 391 -25.35 29.94 -7.44
C ARG A 391 -24.43 29.36 -6.36
N PRO A 392 -24.99 28.89 -5.23
CA PRO A 392 -24.22 28.48 -4.05
C PRO A 392 -23.24 27.34 -4.32
#